data_AF-A0A8J5W2L8-F1
#
_entry.id   AF-A0A8J5W2L8-F1
#
_cell.length_a   1.000
_cell.length_b   1.000
_cell.length_c   1.000
_cell.angle_alpha   90.00
_cell.angle_beta   90.00
_cell.angle_gamma   90.00
#
_symmetry.space_group_name_H-M   'P 1'
#
loop_
_entity.id
_entity.type
_entity.pdbx_description
1 polymer ?
#
loop_
_entity_poly.entity_id
_entity_poly.type
_entity_poly.pdbx_seq_one_letter_code
_entity_poly.pdbx_strand_id
1 'polypeptide(L)'
;MAGCLWPCVTGGATTADGGLFRSKARGPAELVRHARDLLAFVAENHEACGGKREHKMADLTKSIREMKSILYGNGEAEPVDEACSQLTKEFFQENTSTLHLLIVCLPYMDLETQKDVTQVTANLLRQKVDYRMVASDYLEENQDLLDVLMSGYDNMDIAIHYSSILRDCIRHQVAARYVLESQHMKKFFHYIQYPDFNIASDAFKTFKELLTRHRSTAAEFFSKNYDWVRFFIGDHQRIESEYNNLRSTILCSTLGL
;
A
#
# COMPACT_ATOMS: atom_id res chain seq x y z
N MET A 1 -71.94 -26.66 -21.96
CA MET A 1 -70.59 -27.22 -22.20
C MET A 1 -69.89 -27.30 -20.85
N ALA A 2 -69.36 -28.50 -20.55
CA ALA A 2 -68.47 -28.96 -19.48
C ALA A 2 -68.03 -27.95 -18.38
N GLY A 3 -67.96 -28.27 -17.08
CA GLY A 3 -67.94 -29.58 -16.40
C GLY A 3 -66.83 -29.60 -15.33
N CYS A 4 -67.15 -30.21 -14.17
CA CYS A 4 -66.27 -30.79 -13.13
C CYS A 4 -65.56 -29.80 -12.17
N LEU A 5 -65.89 -29.75 -10.86
CA LEU A 5 -65.61 -30.68 -9.74
C LEU A 5 -64.11 -30.95 -9.45
N TRP A 6 -63.71 -30.54 -8.23
CA TRP A 6 -62.58 -30.82 -7.29
C TRP A 6 -61.67 -32.06 -7.53
N PRO A 7 -60.47 -32.23 -6.89
CA PRO A 7 -60.15 -31.89 -5.48
C PRO A 7 -58.68 -31.50 -5.12
N CYS A 8 -58.48 -31.19 -3.83
CA CYS A 8 -57.20 -31.22 -3.12
C CYS A 8 -56.40 -32.51 -3.34
N VAL A 9 -55.08 -32.38 -3.54
CA VAL A 9 -54.10 -33.46 -3.37
C VAL A 9 -53.01 -32.99 -2.40
N THR A 10 -52.86 -33.77 -1.34
CA THR A 10 -51.74 -33.80 -0.39
C THR A 10 -50.52 -34.45 -1.04
N GLY A 11 -49.32 -33.97 -0.69
CA GLY A 11 -48.10 -34.78 -0.75
C GLY A 11 -46.86 -34.04 -1.22
N GLY A 12 -45.82 -34.07 -0.39
CA GLY A 12 -44.46 -33.71 -0.83
C GLY A 12 -43.62 -33.09 0.28
N ALA A 13 -43.10 -33.92 1.18
CA ALA A 13 -41.97 -33.56 2.01
C ALA A 13 -40.76 -33.25 1.11
N THR A 14 -40.19 -32.06 1.27
CA THR A 14 -38.79 -31.80 0.93
C THR A 14 -38.04 -31.48 2.21
N THR A 15 -37.37 -32.53 2.71
CA THR A 15 -36.21 -32.41 3.59
C THR A 15 -35.05 -31.76 2.83
N ALA A 16 -34.23 -31.04 3.60
CA ALA A 16 -32.90 -30.52 3.26
C ALA A 16 -32.88 -29.33 2.27
N ASP A 17 -32.47 -28.16 2.77
CA ASP A 17 -31.03 -27.94 2.89
C ASP A 17 -30.73 -27.00 4.04
N GLY A 18 -29.65 -27.30 4.75
CA GLY A 18 -29.22 -26.52 5.90
C GLY A 18 -29.00 -25.08 5.48
N GLY A 19 -29.53 -24.14 6.27
CA GLY A 19 -29.12 -22.75 6.21
C GLY A 19 -27.63 -22.67 6.49
N LEU A 20 -26.83 -22.80 5.44
CA LEU A 20 -25.43 -22.48 5.42
C LEU A 20 -25.37 -21.03 5.88
N PHE A 21 -24.90 -20.82 7.10
CA PHE A 21 -24.67 -19.51 7.68
C PHE A 21 -23.81 -18.71 6.69
N ARG A 22 -24.46 -17.94 5.79
CA ARG A 22 -23.80 -16.87 5.07
C ARG A 22 -23.45 -15.88 6.16
N SER A 23 -22.18 -15.85 6.57
CA SER A 23 -21.71 -14.79 7.45
C SER A 23 -22.15 -13.47 6.82
N LYS A 24 -22.91 -12.67 7.57
CA LYS A 24 -23.37 -11.35 7.12
C LYS A 24 -22.18 -10.61 6.51
N ALA A 25 -22.32 -10.12 5.28
CA ALA A 25 -21.26 -9.37 4.62
C ALA A 25 -20.87 -8.19 5.52
N ARG A 26 -19.57 -8.09 5.86
CA ARG A 26 -19.06 -7.04 6.74
C ARG A 26 -19.17 -5.71 6.02
N GLY A 27 -19.53 -4.66 6.76
CA GLY A 27 -19.40 -3.30 6.23
C GLY A 27 -17.93 -2.93 6.00
N PRO A 28 -17.62 -1.91 5.17
CA PRO A 28 -16.24 -1.53 4.87
C PRO A 28 -15.39 -1.25 6.11
N ALA A 29 -15.94 -0.54 7.11
CA ALA A 29 -15.25 -0.26 8.36
C ALA A 29 -15.02 -1.53 9.22
N GLU A 30 -16.03 -2.41 9.32
CA GLU A 30 -15.90 -3.67 10.06
C GLU A 30 -14.87 -4.59 9.41
N LEU A 31 -14.76 -4.58 8.09
CA LEU A 31 -13.76 -5.33 7.35
C LEU A 31 -12.33 -4.88 7.68
N VAL A 32 -12.09 -3.57 7.73
CA VAL A 32 -10.77 -3.03 8.11
C VAL A 32 -10.42 -3.40 9.55
N ARG A 33 -11.34 -3.24 10.50
CA ARG A 33 -11.11 -3.64 11.91
C ARG A 33 -10.80 -5.13 12.02
N HIS A 34 -11.57 -5.96 11.33
CA HIS A 34 -11.33 -7.39 11.31
C HIS A 34 -9.94 -7.73 10.74
N ALA A 35 -9.55 -7.11 9.62
CA ALA A 35 -8.22 -7.31 9.05
C ALA A 35 -7.11 -6.84 10.00
N ARG A 36 -7.32 -5.73 10.72
CA ARG A 36 -6.39 -5.20 11.72
C ARG A 36 -6.18 -6.19 12.87
N ASP A 37 -7.24 -6.80 13.38
CA ASP A 37 -7.15 -7.83 14.43
C ASP A 37 -6.37 -9.06 13.96
N LEU A 38 -6.57 -9.46 12.69
CA LEU A 38 -5.82 -10.56 12.08
C LEU A 38 -4.34 -10.20 11.89
N LEU A 39 -4.05 -8.98 11.46
CA LEU A 39 -2.68 -8.50 11.29
C LEU A 39 -1.94 -8.44 12.63
N ALA A 40 -2.56 -7.90 13.69
CA ALA A 40 -1.98 -7.87 15.02
C ALA A 40 -1.63 -9.30 15.50
N PHE A 41 -2.56 -10.25 15.32
CA PHE A 41 -2.30 -11.65 15.64
C PHE A 41 -1.12 -12.23 14.85
N VAL A 42 -1.04 -11.98 13.54
CA VAL A 42 0.04 -12.48 12.68
C VAL A 42 1.39 -11.87 13.08
N ALA A 43 1.43 -10.57 13.41
CA ALA A 43 2.65 -9.88 13.84
C ALA A 43 3.19 -10.47 15.16
N GLU A 44 2.33 -10.66 16.16
CA GLU A 44 2.71 -11.23 17.46
C GLU A 44 3.13 -12.70 17.36
N ASN A 45 2.58 -13.44 16.38
CA ASN A 45 2.78 -14.89 16.24
C ASN A 45 3.53 -15.25 14.95
N HIS A 46 4.47 -14.39 14.51
CA HIS A 46 5.15 -14.58 13.22
C HIS A 46 6.04 -15.83 13.19
N GLU A 47 6.62 -16.24 14.32
CA GLU A 47 7.42 -17.49 14.46
C GLU A 47 6.58 -18.73 14.81
N ALA A 48 5.30 -18.57 15.15
CA ALA A 48 4.47 -19.68 15.61
C ALA A 48 4.05 -20.58 14.43
N CYS A 49 4.46 -21.85 14.44
CA CYS A 49 3.98 -22.85 13.49
C CYS A 49 2.73 -23.56 14.03
N GLY A 50 1.64 -23.55 13.26
CA GLY A 50 0.44 -24.33 13.59
C GLY A 50 -0.83 -23.89 12.83
N GLY A 51 -1.82 -24.80 12.76
CA GLY A 51 -3.04 -24.60 11.98
C GLY A 51 -3.86 -23.35 12.36
N LYS A 52 -3.74 -22.85 13.59
CA LYS A 52 -4.38 -21.58 14.00
C LYS A 52 -3.82 -20.38 13.23
N ARG A 53 -2.51 -20.32 13.01
CA ARG A 53 -1.88 -19.23 12.25
C ARG A 53 -2.22 -19.32 10.78
N GLU A 54 -2.18 -20.52 10.20
CA GLU A 54 -2.58 -20.76 8.80
C GLU A 54 -4.02 -20.33 8.55
N HIS A 55 -4.95 -20.69 9.46
CA HIS A 55 -6.33 -20.27 9.38
C HIS A 55 -6.48 -18.75 9.45
N LYS A 56 -5.78 -18.09 10.37
CA LYS A 56 -5.79 -16.62 10.52
C LYS A 56 -5.19 -15.91 9.30
N MET A 57 -4.14 -16.48 8.70
CA MET A 57 -3.55 -15.97 7.46
C MET A 57 -4.53 -16.11 6.29
N ALA A 58 -5.22 -17.25 6.17
CA ALA A 58 -6.24 -17.44 5.13
C ALA A 58 -7.40 -16.44 5.26
N ASP A 59 -7.86 -16.18 6.48
CA ASP A 59 -8.88 -15.16 6.76
C ASP A 59 -8.38 -13.74 6.42
N LEU A 60 -7.09 -13.47 6.65
CA LEU A 60 -6.46 -12.19 6.33
C LEU A 60 -6.39 -11.99 4.81
N THR A 61 -5.91 -12.98 4.07
CA THR A 61 -5.91 -12.98 2.60
C THR A 61 -7.31 -12.75 2.05
N LYS A 62 -8.33 -13.40 2.62
CA LYS A 62 -9.72 -13.18 2.22
C LYS A 62 -10.16 -11.74 2.48
N SER A 63 -9.82 -11.18 3.64
CA SER A 63 -10.17 -9.80 4.00
C SER A 63 -9.49 -8.78 3.07
N ILE A 64 -8.22 -9.00 2.69
CA ILE A 64 -7.49 -8.16 1.73
C ILE A 64 -8.15 -8.20 0.35
N ARG A 65 -8.58 -9.38 -0.11
CA ARG A 65 -9.32 -9.52 -1.37
C ARG A 65 -10.68 -8.83 -1.34
N GLU A 66 -11.39 -8.91 -0.22
CA GLU A 66 -12.65 -8.17 -0.02
C GLU A 66 -12.41 -6.65 -0.08
N MET A 67 -11.34 -6.13 0.56
CA MET A 67 -10.97 -4.71 0.46
C MET A 67 -10.65 -4.33 -0.99
N LYS A 68 -9.88 -5.16 -1.71
CA LYS A 68 -9.58 -4.96 -3.12
C LYS A 68 -10.84 -4.92 -3.97
N SER A 69 -11.79 -5.82 -3.73
CA SER A 69 -13.08 -5.86 -4.45
C SER A 69 -13.91 -4.59 -4.22
N ILE A 70 -13.85 -3.99 -3.02
CA ILE A 70 -14.53 -2.71 -2.75
C ILE A 70 -13.88 -1.59 -3.57
N LEU A 71 -12.55 -1.56 -3.61
CA LEU A 71 -11.77 -0.47 -4.23
C LEU A 71 -11.69 -0.53 -5.75
N TYR A 72 -11.76 -1.73 -6.35
CA TYR A 72 -11.60 -1.94 -7.80
C TYR A 72 -12.82 -2.57 -8.48
N GLY A 73 -13.83 -2.99 -7.71
CA GLY A 73 -14.97 -3.75 -8.22
C GLY A 73 -14.62 -5.24 -8.37
N ASN A 74 -15.62 -6.03 -8.74
CA ASN A 74 -15.50 -7.48 -8.92
C ASN A 74 -15.93 -7.96 -10.32
N GLY A 75 -15.95 -7.06 -11.30
CA GLY A 75 -16.39 -7.34 -12.67
C GLY A 75 -17.91 -7.34 -12.86
N GLU A 76 -18.70 -7.51 -11.80
CA GLU A 76 -20.16 -7.40 -11.84
C GLU A 76 -20.66 -6.04 -11.33
N ALA A 77 -19.99 -5.49 -10.31
CA ALA A 77 -20.30 -4.19 -9.72
C ALA A 77 -19.08 -3.26 -9.76
N GLU A 78 -19.32 -2.00 -10.12
CA GLU A 78 -18.33 -0.94 -10.02
C GLU A 78 -18.10 -0.52 -8.56
N PRO A 79 -16.91 0.02 -8.22
CA PRO A 79 -16.64 0.60 -6.90
C PRO A 79 -17.68 1.65 -6.53
N VAL A 80 -18.19 1.57 -5.30
CA VAL A 80 -19.11 2.56 -4.75
C VAL A 80 -18.33 3.58 -3.94
N ASP A 81 -18.37 4.85 -4.34
CA ASP A 81 -17.58 5.94 -3.72
C ASP A 81 -17.76 6.02 -2.19
N GLU A 82 -18.99 5.85 -1.70
CA GLU A 82 -19.27 5.86 -0.26
C GLU A 82 -18.60 4.69 0.47
N ALA A 83 -18.61 3.49 -0.12
CA ALA A 83 -17.97 2.32 0.45
C ALA A 83 -16.44 2.47 0.47
N CYS A 84 -15.86 2.98 -0.62
CA CYS A 84 -14.44 3.31 -0.69
C CYS A 84 -14.08 4.35 0.37
N SER A 85 -14.89 5.41 0.52
CA SER A 85 -14.66 6.49 1.48
C SER A 85 -14.66 5.97 2.92
N GLN A 86 -15.65 5.15 3.29
CA GLN A 86 -15.72 4.52 4.61
C GLN A 86 -14.53 3.60 4.88
N LEU A 87 -14.10 2.83 3.88
CA LEU A 87 -12.94 1.96 3.99
C LEU A 87 -11.66 2.78 4.25
N THR A 88 -11.43 3.86 3.48
CA THR A 88 -10.27 4.74 3.65
C THR A 88 -10.27 5.45 5.00
N LYS A 89 -11.41 5.97 5.46
CA LYS A 89 -11.53 6.62 6.77
C LYS A 89 -11.13 5.68 7.91
N GLU A 90 -11.64 4.45 7.88
CA GLU A 90 -11.32 3.47 8.93
C GLU A 90 -9.88 2.95 8.82
N PHE A 91 -9.33 2.84 7.61
CA PHE A 91 -7.96 2.36 7.41
C PHE A 91 -6.90 3.33 7.96
N PHE A 92 -7.13 4.64 7.80
CA PHE A 92 -6.22 5.71 8.25
C PHE A 92 -6.69 6.42 9.52
N GLN A 93 -7.55 5.79 10.32
CA GLN A 93 -8.03 6.40 11.56
C GLN A 93 -6.85 6.65 12.52
N GLU A 94 -6.79 7.85 13.12
CA GLU A 94 -5.63 8.39 13.87
C GLU A 94 -5.01 7.44 14.92
N ASN A 95 -5.80 6.57 15.54
CA ASN A 95 -5.34 5.65 16.59
C ASN A 95 -5.10 4.22 16.10
N THR A 96 -4.96 4.01 14.78
CA THR A 96 -4.91 2.66 14.21
C THR A 96 -3.63 2.43 13.44
N SER A 97 -2.86 1.42 13.83
CA SER A 97 -1.60 1.05 13.15
C SER A 97 -1.84 0.14 11.93
N THR A 98 -2.96 0.31 11.22
CA THR A 98 -3.40 -0.66 10.18
C THR A 98 -2.36 -0.77 9.07
N LEU A 99 -1.91 0.36 8.51
CA LEU A 99 -0.89 0.35 7.45
C LEU A 99 0.45 -0.16 7.96
N HIS A 100 0.87 0.23 9.16
CA HIS A 100 2.12 -0.22 9.76
C HIS A 100 2.13 -1.74 9.93
N LEU A 101 1.07 -2.32 10.54
CA LEU A 101 0.91 -3.76 10.69
C LEU A 101 0.88 -4.48 9.33
N LEU A 102 0.19 -3.90 8.34
CA LEU A 102 0.14 -4.46 6.99
C LEU A 102 1.52 -4.56 6.34
N ILE A 103 2.37 -3.55 6.52
CA ILE A 103 3.76 -3.55 6.03
C ILE A 103 4.62 -4.57 6.79
N VAL A 104 4.55 -4.60 8.12
CA VAL A 104 5.31 -5.55 8.95
C VAL A 104 4.92 -7.00 8.64
N CYS A 105 3.64 -7.26 8.38
CA CYS A 105 3.17 -8.60 8.05
C CYS A 105 3.43 -9.03 6.60
N LEU A 106 3.71 -8.08 5.70
CA LEU A 106 3.79 -8.32 4.25
C LEU A 106 4.77 -9.46 3.86
N PRO A 107 5.97 -9.59 4.45
CA PRO A 107 6.91 -10.66 4.11
C PRO A 107 6.40 -12.07 4.43
N TYR A 108 5.39 -12.20 5.31
CA TYR A 108 4.83 -13.50 5.70
C TYR A 108 3.64 -13.94 4.85
N MET A 109 3.19 -13.09 3.93
CA MET A 109 2.06 -13.38 3.03
C MET A 109 2.55 -14.06 1.75
N ASP A 110 1.67 -14.82 1.08
CA ASP A 110 1.98 -15.36 -0.24
C ASP A 110 2.05 -14.25 -1.30
N LEU A 111 2.71 -14.53 -2.43
CA LEU A 111 3.00 -13.56 -3.48
C LEU A 111 1.73 -12.88 -4.06
N GLU A 112 0.62 -13.61 -4.19
CA GLU A 112 -0.62 -13.05 -4.70
C GLU A 112 -1.23 -12.08 -3.68
N THR A 113 -1.22 -12.46 -2.40
CA THR A 113 -1.64 -11.57 -1.32
C THR A 113 -0.73 -10.33 -1.22
N GLN A 114 0.59 -10.45 -1.40
CA GLN A 114 1.51 -9.31 -1.40
C GLN A 114 1.18 -8.30 -2.53
N LYS A 115 0.85 -8.80 -3.73
CA LYS A 115 0.38 -7.95 -4.85
C LYS A 115 -0.94 -7.26 -4.52
N ASP A 116 -1.89 -7.99 -3.94
CA ASP A 116 -3.18 -7.43 -3.53
C ASP A 116 -3.00 -6.33 -2.48
N VAL A 117 -2.15 -6.54 -1.47
CA VAL A 117 -1.79 -5.52 -0.47
C VAL A 117 -1.20 -4.28 -1.12
N THR A 118 -0.27 -4.46 -2.07
CA THR A 118 0.37 -3.35 -2.77
C THR A 118 -0.68 -2.51 -3.53
N GLN A 119 -1.63 -3.16 -4.20
CA GLN A 119 -2.71 -2.49 -4.94
C GLN A 119 -3.70 -1.78 -4.01
N VAL A 120 -4.17 -2.46 -2.96
CA VAL A 120 -5.08 -1.89 -1.95
C VAL A 120 -4.43 -0.66 -1.33
N THR A 121 -3.18 -0.77 -0.87
CA THR A 121 -2.43 0.34 -0.28
C THR A 121 -2.26 1.50 -1.25
N ALA A 122 -1.91 1.22 -2.50
CA ALA A 122 -1.76 2.25 -3.54
C ALA A 122 -3.06 3.02 -3.80
N ASN A 123 -4.20 2.33 -3.83
CA ASN A 123 -5.51 2.96 -4.01
C ASN A 123 -5.84 3.86 -2.80
N LEU A 124 -5.73 3.31 -1.59
CA LEU A 124 -6.04 4.01 -0.35
C LEU A 124 -5.20 5.27 -0.15
N LEU A 125 -3.88 5.19 -0.41
CA LEU A 125 -2.97 6.34 -0.31
C LEU A 125 -3.32 7.46 -1.30
N ARG A 126 -4.03 7.17 -2.40
CA ARG A 126 -4.40 8.13 -3.45
C ARG A 126 -5.82 8.66 -3.31
N GLN A 127 -6.64 8.05 -2.46
CA GLN A 127 -8.05 8.38 -2.37
C GLN A 127 -8.28 9.70 -1.63
N LYS A 128 -9.21 10.50 -2.16
CA LYS A 128 -9.72 11.69 -1.47
C LYS A 128 -10.98 11.33 -0.72
N VAL A 129 -11.05 11.79 0.51
CA VAL A 129 -12.19 11.59 1.40
C VAL A 129 -12.62 12.97 1.87
N ASP A 130 -13.88 13.34 1.60
CA ASP A 130 -14.41 14.68 1.90
C ASP A 130 -13.49 15.81 1.37
N TYR A 131 -12.95 15.60 0.16
CA TYR A 131 -11.98 16.47 -0.52
C TYR A 131 -10.59 16.60 0.13
N ARG A 132 -10.30 15.81 1.17
CA ARG A 132 -9.00 15.77 1.87
C ARG A 132 -8.24 14.48 1.60
N MET A 133 -6.92 14.54 1.72
CA MET A 133 -6.04 13.36 1.64
C MET A 133 -5.79 12.84 3.05
N VAL A 134 -6.69 12.01 3.59
CA VAL A 134 -6.56 11.48 4.97
C VAL A 134 -5.26 10.70 5.16
N ALA A 135 -4.77 10.05 4.10
CA ALA A 135 -3.47 9.40 4.09
C ALA A 135 -2.28 10.34 4.35
N SER A 136 -2.39 11.62 3.96
CA SER A 136 -1.31 12.61 4.21
C SER A 136 -1.18 12.87 5.70
N ASP A 137 -2.30 13.12 6.38
CA ASP A 137 -2.33 13.39 7.83
C ASP A 137 -1.81 12.17 8.61
N TYR A 138 -2.23 10.97 8.21
CA TYR A 138 -1.73 9.72 8.78
C TYR A 138 -0.20 9.57 8.63
N LEU A 139 0.36 9.85 7.44
CA LEU A 139 1.79 9.72 7.18
C LEU A 139 2.63 10.77 7.94
N GLU A 140 2.06 11.93 8.23
CA GLU A 140 2.72 12.96 9.05
C GLU A 140 2.91 12.49 10.49
N GLU A 141 1.92 11.79 11.05
CA GLU A 141 1.95 11.24 12.42
C GLU A 141 2.72 9.91 12.53
N ASN A 142 2.92 9.18 11.42
CA ASN A 142 3.51 7.83 11.38
C ASN A 142 4.72 7.75 10.45
N GLN A 143 5.69 8.66 10.60
CA GLN A 143 6.87 8.75 9.72
C GLN A 143 7.83 7.56 9.86
N ASP A 144 7.85 6.90 11.02
CA ASP A 144 8.63 5.68 11.31
C ASP A 144 8.33 4.54 10.32
N LEU A 145 7.12 4.51 9.78
CA LEU A 145 6.69 3.60 8.72
C LEU A 145 7.57 3.71 7.47
N LEU A 146 8.05 4.90 7.15
CA LEU A 146 8.92 5.14 5.99
C LEU A 146 10.31 4.53 6.21
N ASP A 147 10.78 4.48 7.46
CA ASP A 147 12.05 3.84 7.80
C ASP A 147 11.94 2.32 7.63
N VAL A 148 10.80 1.74 8.02
CA VAL A 148 10.50 0.31 7.80
C VAL A 148 10.51 -0.01 6.30
N LEU A 149 9.79 0.78 5.49
CA LEU A 149 9.76 0.59 4.03
C LEU A 149 11.16 0.73 3.40
N MET A 150 11.96 1.70 3.85
CA MET A 150 13.32 1.88 3.36
C MET A 150 14.24 0.72 3.75
N SER A 151 14.08 0.17 4.96
CA SER A 151 14.89 -0.97 5.42
C SER A 151 14.59 -2.27 4.67
N GLY A 152 13.36 -2.45 4.18
CA GLY A 152 13.02 -3.67 3.43
C GLY A 152 13.60 -3.76 2.02
N TYR A 153 14.26 -2.72 1.51
CA TYR A 153 15.10 -2.84 0.31
C TYR A 153 16.26 -3.82 0.50
N ASP A 154 16.67 -4.07 1.75
CA ASP A 154 17.72 -5.03 2.07
C ASP A 154 17.23 -6.49 1.89
N ASN A 155 15.91 -6.71 1.83
CA ASN A 155 15.31 -8.00 1.53
C ASN A 155 14.83 -8.06 0.07
N MET A 156 15.61 -8.72 -0.78
CA MET A 156 15.37 -8.79 -2.23
C MET A 156 14.01 -9.40 -2.61
N ASP A 157 13.45 -10.29 -1.80
CA ASP A 157 12.19 -10.98 -2.11
C ASP A 157 10.98 -10.04 -1.98
N ILE A 158 11.07 -9.03 -1.11
CA ILE A 158 9.97 -8.09 -0.83
C ILE A 158 10.25 -6.65 -1.30
N ALA A 159 11.51 -6.36 -1.69
CA ALA A 159 11.96 -5.01 -2.06
C ALA A 159 11.05 -4.32 -3.08
N ILE A 160 10.57 -5.04 -4.11
CA ILE A 160 9.70 -4.48 -5.16
C ILE A 160 8.32 -4.07 -4.62
N HIS A 161 7.80 -4.79 -3.62
CA HIS A 161 6.54 -4.44 -2.97
C HIS A 161 6.71 -3.21 -2.08
N TYR A 162 7.79 -3.18 -1.28
CA TYR A 162 8.10 -2.09 -0.38
C TYR A 162 8.37 -0.79 -1.16
N SER A 163 9.12 -0.88 -2.25
CA SER A 163 9.38 0.27 -3.12
C SER A 163 8.11 0.80 -3.78
N SER A 164 7.19 -0.08 -4.18
CA SER A 164 5.91 0.33 -4.74
C SER A 164 5.06 1.07 -3.71
N ILE A 165 4.97 0.55 -2.49
CA ILE A 165 4.25 1.20 -1.38
C ILE A 165 4.92 2.55 -1.05
N LEU A 166 6.25 2.57 -0.93
CA LEU A 166 7.01 3.79 -0.66
C LEU A 166 6.78 4.87 -1.72
N ARG A 167 6.76 4.49 -3.01
CA ARG A 167 6.44 5.43 -4.10
C ARG A 167 5.05 6.05 -3.94
N ASP A 168 4.08 5.29 -3.44
CA ASP A 168 2.76 5.82 -3.15
C ASP A 168 2.72 6.69 -1.89
N CYS A 169 3.55 6.40 -0.89
CA CYS A 169 3.73 7.28 0.27
C CYS A 169 4.34 8.63 -0.13
N ILE A 170 5.44 8.64 -0.90
CA ILE A 170 6.14 9.89 -1.30
C ILE A 170 5.36 10.74 -2.31
N ARG A 171 4.18 10.28 -2.75
CA ARG A 171 3.20 11.17 -3.41
C ARG A 171 2.75 12.30 -2.49
N HIS A 172 2.77 12.06 -1.19
CA HIS A 172 2.48 13.06 -0.16
C HIS A 172 3.75 13.83 0.20
N GLN A 173 3.65 15.17 0.24
CA GLN A 173 4.81 16.03 0.44
C GLN A 173 5.47 15.79 1.81
N VAL A 174 4.67 15.50 2.85
CA VAL A 174 5.15 15.19 4.21
C VAL A 174 6.08 13.98 4.22
N ALA A 175 5.70 12.89 3.54
CA ALA A 175 6.52 11.68 3.45
C ALA A 175 7.77 11.89 2.58
N ALA A 176 7.63 12.58 1.44
CA ALA A 176 8.78 12.89 0.59
C ALA A 176 9.82 13.75 1.31
N ARG A 177 9.36 14.76 2.07
CA ARG A 177 10.22 15.61 2.89
C ARG A 177 10.98 14.79 3.93
N TYR A 178 10.28 13.92 4.66
CA TYR A 178 10.89 13.05 5.66
C TYR A 178 12.01 12.19 5.05
N VAL A 179 11.73 11.48 3.95
CA VAL A 179 12.72 10.62 3.31
C VAL A 179 13.93 11.42 2.80
N LEU A 180 13.72 12.60 2.20
CA LEU A 180 14.80 13.48 1.73
C LEU A 180 15.70 13.97 2.86
N GLU A 181 15.12 14.36 3.99
CA GLU A 181 15.86 14.90 5.14
C GLU A 181 16.49 13.77 6.00
N SER A 182 16.07 12.53 5.81
CA SER A 182 16.57 11.35 6.56
C SER A 182 17.92 10.83 6.07
N GLN A 183 18.55 9.95 6.87
CA GLN A 183 19.74 9.20 6.43
C GLN A 183 19.44 8.18 5.33
N HIS A 184 18.16 7.82 5.12
CA HIS A 184 17.75 6.87 4.09
C HIS A 184 18.02 7.40 2.67
N MET A 185 18.05 8.73 2.49
CA MET A 185 18.42 9.33 1.21
C MET A 185 19.80 8.88 0.72
N LYS A 186 20.75 8.67 1.65
CA LYS A 186 22.09 8.18 1.32
C LYS A 186 22.08 6.71 0.88
N LYS A 187 21.15 5.91 1.41
CA LYS A 187 21.03 4.49 1.08
C LYS A 187 20.57 4.26 -0.36
N PHE A 188 19.81 5.19 -0.96
CA PHE A 188 19.42 5.07 -2.37
C PHE A 188 20.61 4.95 -3.32
N PHE A 189 21.73 5.63 -3.04
CA PHE A 189 22.93 5.51 -3.84
C PHE A 189 23.47 4.09 -3.85
N HIS A 190 23.41 3.39 -2.72
CA HIS A 190 23.74 1.98 -2.63
C HIS A 190 22.72 1.14 -3.40
N TYR A 191 21.41 1.35 -3.18
CA TYR A 191 20.33 0.60 -3.83
C TYR A 191 20.35 0.66 -5.37
N ILE A 192 20.66 1.83 -5.93
CA ILE A 192 20.74 2.05 -7.40
C ILE A 192 21.93 1.30 -8.03
N GLN A 193 22.90 0.89 -7.22
CA GLN A 193 24.10 0.16 -7.65
C GLN A 193 24.01 -1.35 -7.37
N TYR A 194 22.85 -1.86 -6.95
CA TYR A 194 22.70 -3.30 -6.73
C TYR A 194 23.03 -4.09 -7.99
N PRO A 195 23.66 -5.27 -7.86
CA PRO A 195 23.92 -6.16 -8.99
C PRO A 195 22.63 -6.61 -9.69
N ASP A 196 21.55 -6.75 -8.92
CA ASP A 196 20.23 -7.06 -9.47
C ASP A 196 19.65 -5.84 -10.19
N PHE A 197 19.49 -5.97 -11.51
CA PHE A 197 18.99 -4.90 -12.35
C PHE A 197 17.55 -4.48 -12.01
N ASN A 198 16.69 -5.42 -11.62
CA ASN A 198 15.29 -5.11 -11.30
C ASN A 198 15.21 -4.25 -10.05
N ILE A 199 15.95 -4.62 -9.01
CA ILE A 199 16.01 -3.86 -7.75
C ILE A 199 16.67 -2.49 -7.99
N ALA A 200 17.82 -2.46 -8.67
CA ALA A 200 18.52 -1.21 -8.97
C ALA A 200 17.66 -0.24 -9.81
N SER A 201 16.97 -0.75 -10.84
CA SER A 201 16.07 0.03 -11.68
C SER A 201 14.87 0.55 -10.90
N ASP A 202 14.31 -0.27 -10.01
CA ASP A 202 13.16 0.12 -9.20
C ASP A 202 13.51 1.13 -8.07
N ALA A 203 14.65 0.94 -7.42
CA ALA A 203 15.24 1.93 -6.52
C ALA A 203 15.49 3.27 -7.24
N PHE A 204 16.01 3.22 -8.47
CA PHE A 204 16.22 4.41 -9.28
C PHE A 204 14.92 5.14 -9.63
N LYS A 205 13.85 4.41 -9.96
CA LYS A 205 12.51 5.02 -10.18
C LYS A 205 12.05 5.77 -8.94
N THR A 206 12.20 5.17 -7.77
CA THR A 206 11.80 5.75 -6.48
C THR A 206 12.63 6.99 -6.15
N PHE A 207 13.94 6.92 -6.33
CA PHE A 207 14.86 8.05 -6.17
C PHE A 207 14.52 9.21 -7.11
N LYS A 208 14.30 8.92 -8.40
CA LYS A 208 13.89 9.93 -9.40
C LYS A 208 12.57 10.58 -9.02
N GLU A 209 11.59 9.78 -8.59
CA GLU A 209 10.28 10.26 -8.15
C GLU A 209 10.39 11.21 -6.94
N LEU A 210 11.21 10.85 -5.95
CA LEU A 210 11.49 11.66 -4.77
C LEU A 210 12.07 13.03 -5.13
N LEU A 211 12.99 13.07 -6.09
CA LEU A 211 13.68 14.29 -6.51
C LEU A 211 12.87 15.18 -7.47
N THR A 212 11.87 14.64 -8.15
CA THR A 212 11.17 15.37 -9.24
C THR A 212 9.72 15.71 -8.96
N ARG A 213 9.07 15.02 -8.01
CA ARG A 213 7.65 15.26 -7.72
C ARG A 213 7.39 16.59 -7.03
N HIS A 214 7.97 16.77 -5.86
CA HIS A 214 7.77 17.95 -5.01
C HIS A 214 8.92 18.91 -5.23
N ARG A 215 8.88 19.65 -6.35
CA ARG A 215 10.01 20.46 -6.82
C ARG A 215 10.55 21.43 -5.76
N SER A 216 9.65 22.07 -5.00
CA SER A 216 10.03 22.98 -3.92
C SER A 216 10.78 22.27 -2.79
N THR A 217 10.28 21.11 -2.33
CA THR A 217 10.95 20.31 -1.30
C THR A 217 12.30 19.79 -1.78
N ALA A 218 12.37 19.26 -3.01
CA ALA A 218 13.60 18.76 -3.59
C ALA A 218 14.64 19.89 -3.74
N ALA A 219 14.21 21.06 -4.22
CA ALA A 219 15.05 22.25 -4.31
C ALA A 219 15.65 22.70 -2.97
N GLU A 220 14.82 22.74 -1.93
CA GLU A 220 15.27 23.08 -0.58
C GLU A 220 16.33 22.07 -0.10
N PHE A 221 16.09 20.78 -0.33
CA PHE A 221 17.05 19.71 -0.04
C PHE A 221 18.38 19.90 -0.78
N PHE A 222 18.35 20.17 -2.09
CA PHE A 222 19.57 20.38 -2.89
C PHE A 222 20.33 21.62 -2.45
N SER A 223 19.64 22.70 -2.08
CA SER A 223 20.27 23.93 -1.63
C SER A 223 21.03 23.72 -0.31
N LYS A 224 20.46 22.92 0.61
CA LYS A 224 21.10 22.59 1.90
C LYS A 224 22.23 21.57 1.78
N ASN A 225 22.20 20.71 0.76
CA ASN A 225 23.11 19.56 0.63
C ASN A 225 23.97 19.62 -0.65
N TYR A 226 24.17 20.80 -1.23
CA TYR A 226 24.79 20.96 -2.55
C TYR A 226 26.14 20.24 -2.68
N ASP A 227 27.06 20.47 -1.75
CA ASP A 227 28.40 19.90 -1.79
C ASP A 227 28.40 18.37 -1.66
N TRP A 228 27.54 17.87 -0.76
CA TRP A 228 27.36 16.43 -0.57
C TRP A 228 26.79 15.77 -1.82
N VAL A 229 25.69 16.31 -2.37
CA VAL A 229 25.08 15.80 -3.60
C VAL A 229 26.09 15.84 -4.76
N ARG A 230 26.84 16.94 -4.91
CA ARG A 230 27.84 17.09 -5.97
C ARG A 230 28.94 16.05 -5.88
N PHE A 231 29.47 15.81 -4.68
CA PHE A 231 30.51 14.80 -4.44
C PHE A 231 30.00 13.40 -4.81
N PHE A 232 28.85 13.00 -4.28
CA PHE A 232 28.30 11.65 -4.50
C PHE A 232 27.91 11.39 -5.96
N ILE A 233 27.43 12.40 -6.68
CA ILE A 233 27.05 12.21 -8.07
C ILE A 233 28.27 12.15 -8.99
N GLY A 234 29.33 12.92 -8.69
CA GLY A 234 30.59 12.86 -9.42
C GLY A 234 31.24 11.48 -9.37
N ASP A 235 31.04 10.73 -8.29
CA ASP A 235 31.58 9.38 -8.13
C ASP A 235 30.74 8.29 -8.82
N HIS A 236 29.53 8.61 -9.29
CA HIS A 236 28.58 7.63 -9.83
C HIS A 236 28.15 7.95 -11.27
N GLN A 237 28.89 7.40 -12.26
CA GLN A 237 28.67 7.59 -13.71
C GLN A 237 27.21 7.34 -14.18
N ARG A 238 26.53 6.34 -13.59
CA ARG A 238 25.13 6.01 -13.97
C ARG A 238 24.13 7.05 -13.47
N ILE A 239 24.43 7.72 -12.36
CA ILE A 239 23.63 8.80 -11.81
C ILE A 239 23.98 10.10 -12.53
N GLU A 240 25.22 10.31 -12.96
CA GLU A 240 25.67 11.52 -13.65
C GLU A 240 24.87 11.85 -14.91
N SER A 241 24.56 10.86 -15.76
CA SER A 241 23.79 11.08 -17.00
C SER A 241 22.34 11.50 -16.74
N GLU A 242 21.65 10.84 -15.82
CA GLU A 242 20.29 11.19 -15.41
C GLU A 242 20.26 12.43 -14.50
N TYR A 243 21.30 12.65 -13.68
CA TYR A 243 21.45 13.83 -12.85
C TYR A 243 21.62 15.07 -13.70
N ASN A 244 22.36 15.04 -14.80
CA ASN A 244 22.45 16.20 -15.68
C ASN A 244 21.07 16.59 -16.23
N ASN A 245 20.19 15.60 -16.47
CA ASN A 245 18.78 15.82 -16.84
C ASN A 245 17.90 16.28 -15.66
N LEU A 246 18.10 15.74 -14.46
CA LEU A 246 17.40 16.20 -13.25
C LEU A 246 17.84 17.61 -12.86
N ARG A 247 19.14 17.90 -12.95
CA ARG A 247 19.77 19.18 -12.66
C ARG A 247 19.25 20.24 -13.62
N SER A 248 19.20 19.98 -14.93
CA SER A 248 18.58 20.93 -15.87
C SER A 248 17.10 21.16 -15.53
N THR A 249 16.35 20.11 -15.21
CA THR A 249 14.92 20.22 -14.84
C THR A 249 14.71 21.01 -13.55
N ILE A 250 15.50 20.74 -12.50
CA ILE A 250 15.36 21.32 -11.16
C ILE A 250 15.96 22.73 -11.11
N LEU A 251 17.11 22.98 -11.76
CA LEU A 251 17.68 24.33 -11.88
C LEU A 251 16.75 25.25 -12.70
N CYS A 252 16.19 24.79 -13.84
CA CYS A 252 15.24 25.59 -14.63
C CYS A 252 14.00 25.98 -13.81
N SER A 253 13.49 25.08 -12.98
CA SER A 253 12.23 25.30 -12.25
C SER A 253 12.38 25.92 -10.87
N THR A 254 13.60 25.96 -10.31
CA THR A 254 13.85 26.50 -8.96
C THR A 254 14.66 27.80 -8.98
N LEU A 255 15.58 27.97 -9.93
CA LEU A 255 16.50 29.11 -9.97
C LEU A 255 16.21 30.09 -11.11
N GLY A 256 15.23 29.81 -11.98
CA GLY A 256 14.85 30.71 -13.07
C GLY A 256 15.97 31.00 -14.06
N LEU A 257 16.82 30.00 -14.32
CA LEU A 257 17.83 30.00 -15.39
C LEU A 257 17.38 29.12 -16.55
#